data_AF-A0A3D6BWX5-F1
#
_entry.id   AF-A0A3D6BWX5-F1
#
_cell.length_a   1.000
_cell.length_b   1.000
_cell.length_c   1.000
_cell.angle_alpha   90.00
_cell.angle_beta   90.00
_cell.angle_gamma   90.00
#
_symmetry.space_group_name_H-M   'P 1'
#
loop_
_entity.id
_entity.type
_entity.pdbx_description
1 polymer ?
#
loop_
_entity_poly.entity_id
_entity_poly.type
_entity_poly.pdbx_seq_one_letter_code
_entity_poly.pdbx_strand_id
1 'polypeptide(L)'
;GIMVDPPVNAAIELVRMGVSPKVLDSIILTHCHADHDAGTLQKIMQESSITLYTTPTVFNSFVRKSSALTNIPEDLMKKSVRFVSLPIGTPVNINGGMFRFSYSLHSIPTISIQAEFGERRMVYSSDTHNDPAFADMLFEKGVVNENRRDFLKDFPWHMDIIFHEAGIPPLHTPMKVLTALPADIRERMYLVHVTKEMIPEESGLKIAPTGLSSTLELDVAPPEFSRPVEILGTYLDQPLFAALPPEKTMEFLCISQTRHCKPGTVIVQKGNPGRHFYIIMTGQVEVSRNGTLLTTFGRGDFFGEKCLFSDIPRTATVTAQSDVRLIIVHRSDMLAFIRNTSVEETLFHLASVQNKQLRDYLELNPIFRHLTPSQKTQLFQILVPVPPGETGELIGQGESPEACYFLATGHVRVRRDDIDQTTLGPGSLFGTRMLFDNAAPSSFSFTAEPDARLHRMAKDDLARFVNNNPGVFLKLYHYAY
;
A
#
# COMPACT_ATOMS: atom_id res chain seq x y z
N GLY A 1 -0.95 7.04 5.02
CA GLY A 1 -0.08 8.22 4.80
C GLY A 1 0.01 8.47 3.31
N ILE A 2 0.36 9.68 2.87
CA ILE A 2 0.25 10.06 1.45
C ILE A 2 1.64 10.28 0.86
N MET A 3 1.96 9.61 -0.25
CA MET A 3 3.12 9.91 -1.08
C MET A 3 2.74 10.95 -2.13
N VAL A 4 3.66 11.86 -2.45
CA VAL A 4 3.52 12.75 -3.59
C VAL A 4 4.57 12.35 -4.62
N ASP A 5 4.16 12.13 -5.86
CA ASP A 5 5.04 11.83 -7.00
C ASP A 5 6.11 10.76 -6.73
N PRO A 6 5.72 9.50 -6.47
CA PRO A 6 6.66 8.45 -6.13
C PRO A 6 7.62 8.12 -7.29
N PRO A 7 8.94 8.31 -7.13
CA PRO A 7 9.91 8.02 -8.18
C PRO A 7 10.15 6.52 -8.34
N VAL A 8 10.94 6.15 -9.35
CA VAL A 8 11.44 4.78 -9.50
C VAL A 8 12.06 4.29 -8.19
N ASN A 9 11.77 3.04 -7.80
CA ASN A 9 12.28 2.41 -6.57
C ASN A 9 11.82 3.05 -5.25
N ALA A 10 10.77 3.88 -5.25
CA ALA A 10 10.26 4.50 -4.03
C ALA A 10 9.99 3.48 -2.91
N ALA A 11 9.44 2.30 -3.22
CA ALA A 11 9.19 1.27 -2.20
C ALA A 11 10.48 0.74 -1.57
N ILE A 12 11.55 0.58 -2.36
CA ILE A 12 12.86 0.11 -1.87
C ILE A 12 13.49 1.18 -0.99
N GLU A 13 13.44 2.45 -1.42
CA GLU A 13 13.97 3.57 -0.64
C GLU A 13 13.23 3.77 0.67
N LEU A 14 11.90 3.62 0.68
CA LEU A 14 11.11 3.64 1.92
C LEU A 14 11.58 2.55 2.89
N VAL A 15 11.73 1.31 2.42
CA VAL A 15 12.23 0.20 3.26
C VAL A 15 13.62 0.51 3.80
N ARG A 16 14.54 1.03 2.97
CA ARG A 16 15.89 1.44 3.39
C ARG A 16 15.86 2.53 4.46
N MET A 17 14.90 3.45 4.36
CA MET A 17 14.67 4.50 5.34
C MET A 17 13.93 4.00 6.59
N GLY A 18 13.56 2.71 6.67
CA GLY A 18 12.78 2.17 7.79
C GLY A 18 11.28 2.49 7.73
N VAL A 19 10.82 3.12 6.65
CA VAL A 19 9.40 3.36 6.39
C VAL A 19 8.80 2.14 5.74
N SER A 20 7.88 1.48 6.43
CA SER A 20 7.11 0.39 5.81
C SER A 20 6.28 0.98 4.67
N PRO A 21 6.46 0.52 3.42
CA PRO A 21 5.69 1.02 2.28
C PRO A 21 4.17 0.91 2.49
N LYS A 22 3.71 -0.12 3.24
CA LYS A 22 2.30 -0.32 3.64
C LYS A 22 1.67 0.86 4.39
N VAL A 23 2.46 1.70 5.08
CA VAL A 23 1.94 2.87 5.82
C VAL A 23 1.48 3.97 4.85
N LEU A 24 1.96 3.93 3.62
CA LEU A 24 1.67 4.89 2.57
C LEU A 24 0.67 4.29 1.58
N ASP A 25 -0.59 4.13 2.01
CA ASP A 25 -1.69 3.58 1.20
C ASP A 25 -2.24 4.52 0.11
N SER A 26 -1.73 5.75 0.05
CA SER A 26 -2.28 6.82 -0.77
C SER A 26 -1.17 7.53 -1.55
N ILE A 27 -1.48 7.93 -2.79
CA ILE A 27 -0.59 8.70 -3.66
C ILE A 27 -1.35 9.92 -4.18
N ILE A 28 -0.76 11.10 -4.07
CA ILE A 28 -1.12 12.24 -4.92
C ILE A 28 -0.13 12.25 -6.08
N LEU A 29 -0.65 12.01 -7.29
CA LEU A 29 0.15 12.05 -8.51
C LEU A 29 -0.10 13.39 -9.21
N THR A 30 0.89 14.27 -9.21
CA THR A 30 0.71 15.62 -9.73
C THR A 30 0.73 15.67 -11.26
N HIS A 31 1.50 14.79 -11.90
CA HIS A 31 1.58 14.63 -13.35
C HIS A 31 2.22 13.28 -13.73
N CYS A 32 2.30 12.97 -15.02
CA CYS A 32 2.80 11.69 -15.53
C CYS A 32 4.07 11.85 -16.39
N HIS A 33 5.23 11.73 -15.77
CA HIS A 33 6.48 11.30 -16.41
C HIS A 33 7.39 10.54 -15.42
N ALA A 34 8.46 9.92 -15.94
CA ALA A 34 9.12 8.76 -15.33
C ALA A 34 9.53 8.92 -13.86
N ASP A 35 10.06 10.06 -13.46
CA ASP A 35 10.52 10.43 -12.12
C ASP A 35 9.38 10.75 -11.13
N HIS A 36 8.14 10.92 -11.60
CA HIS A 36 6.98 11.20 -10.76
C HIS A 36 5.97 10.05 -10.68
N ASP A 37 5.85 9.22 -11.74
CA ASP A 37 4.84 8.14 -11.79
C ASP A 37 5.38 6.71 -11.65
N ALA A 38 6.66 6.47 -11.91
CA ALA A 38 7.17 5.09 -12.00
C ALA A 38 7.05 4.31 -10.69
N GLY A 39 7.20 4.97 -9.54
CA GLY A 39 7.00 4.36 -8.24
C GLY A 39 5.54 3.98 -7.96
N THR A 40 4.58 4.66 -8.60
CA THR A 40 3.15 4.36 -8.48
C THR A 40 2.86 2.94 -8.96
N LEU A 41 3.32 2.58 -10.16
CA LEU A 41 3.12 1.24 -10.71
C LEU A 41 3.84 0.17 -9.89
N GLN A 42 5.08 0.43 -9.46
CA GLN A 42 5.82 -0.49 -8.58
C GLN A 42 5.02 -0.80 -7.31
N LYS A 43 4.42 0.22 -6.70
CA LYS A 43 3.67 0.08 -5.46
C LYS A 43 2.39 -0.73 -5.66
N ILE A 44 1.64 -0.47 -6.74
CA ILE A 44 0.45 -1.27 -7.12
C ILE A 44 0.81 -2.75 -7.26
N MET A 45 1.99 -3.05 -7.82
CA MET A 45 2.46 -4.43 -8.03
C MET A 45 2.93 -5.15 -6.76
N GLN A 46 3.29 -4.42 -5.71
CA GLN A 46 3.90 -4.96 -4.49
C GLN A 46 2.94 -5.03 -3.31
N GLU A 47 1.94 -4.15 -3.25
CA GLU A 47 1.13 -3.93 -2.05
C GLU A 47 -0.37 -4.22 -2.26
N SER A 48 -1.16 -3.96 -1.21
CA SER A 48 -2.62 -3.91 -1.28
C SER A 48 -3.09 -2.72 -2.11
N SER A 49 -4.41 -2.62 -2.33
CA SER A 49 -5.01 -1.52 -3.09
C SER A 49 -4.54 -0.13 -2.60
N ILE A 50 -4.23 0.74 -3.56
CA ILE A 50 -3.72 2.10 -3.31
C ILE A 50 -4.77 3.11 -3.75
N THR A 51 -4.94 4.16 -2.95
CA THR A 51 -5.76 5.31 -3.31
C THR A 51 -4.94 6.31 -4.11
N LEU A 52 -5.34 6.56 -5.36
CA LEU A 52 -4.67 7.50 -6.26
C LEU A 52 -5.50 8.78 -6.41
N TYR A 53 -5.01 9.85 -5.81
CA TYR A 53 -5.57 11.19 -5.88
C TYR A 53 -4.93 11.94 -7.04
N THR A 54 -5.71 12.25 -8.08
CA THR A 54 -5.24 13.07 -9.20
C THR A 54 -6.41 13.58 -10.04
N THR A 55 -6.14 14.35 -11.10
CA THR A 55 -7.18 14.77 -12.06
C THR A 55 -7.50 13.62 -13.04
N PRO A 56 -8.70 13.60 -13.64
CA PRO A 56 -9.02 12.62 -14.69
C PRO A 56 -8.00 12.61 -15.84
N THR A 57 -7.44 13.78 -16.19
CA THR A 57 -6.45 13.93 -17.24
C THR A 57 -5.14 13.20 -16.93
N VAL A 58 -4.61 13.40 -15.72
CA VAL A 58 -3.38 12.75 -15.26
C VAL A 58 -3.63 11.25 -15.05
N PHE A 59 -4.75 10.88 -14.45
CA PHE A 59 -5.15 9.48 -14.27
C PHE A 59 -5.20 8.70 -15.59
N ASN A 60 -5.89 9.22 -16.61
CA ASN A 60 -5.96 8.57 -17.91
C ASN A 60 -4.60 8.48 -18.61
N SER A 61 -3.69 9.42 -18.34
CA SER A 61 -2.32 9.35 -18.86
C SER A 61 -1.51 8.27 -18.14
N PHE A 62 -1.65 8.15 -16.82
CA PHE A 62 -1.05 7.07 -16.02
C PHE A 62 -1.54 5.69 -16.48
N VAL A 63 -2.86 5.52 -16.67
CA VAL A 63 -3.46 4.26 -17.10
C VAL A 63 -2.95 3.85 -18.49
N ARG A 64 -2.96 4.76 -19.47
CA ARG A 64 -2.45 4.48 -20.83
C ARG A 64 -0.98 4.09 -20.81
N LYS A 65 -0.15 4.83 -20.07
CA LYS A 65 1.28 4.52 -19.91
C LYS A 65 1.49 3.17 -19.26
N SER A 66 0.80 2.89 -18.15
CA SER A 66 0.94 1.63 -17.42
C SER A 66 0.47 0.44 -18.25
N SER A 67 -0.67 0.56 -18.93
CA SER A 67 -1.21 -0.44 -19.87
C SER A 67 -0.19 -0.79 -20.96
N ALA A 68 0.42 0.23 -21.58
CA ALA A 68 1.43 0.03 -22.61
C ALA A 68 2.71 -0.65 -22.07
N LEU A 69 3.11 -0.36 -20.83
CA LEU A 69 4.30 -0.95 -20.21
C LEU A 69 4.09 -2.40 -19.76
N THR A 70 2.88 -2.76 -19.32
CA THR A 70 2.59 -4.08 -18.75
C THR A 70 1.88 -5.03 -19.71
N ASN A 71 1.36 -4.52 -20.83
CA ASN A 71 0.45 -5.22 -21.73
C ASN A 71 -0.83 -5.71 -21.01
N ILE A 72 -1.31 -4.92 -20.04
CA ILE A 72 -2.55 -5.17 -19.30
C ILE A 72 -3.61 -4.18 -19.80
N PRO A 73 -4.81 -4.63 -20.20
CA PRO A 73 -5.87 -3.76 -20.68
C PRO A 73 -6.18 -2.58 -19.74
N GLU A 74 -6.48 -1.41 -20.30
CA GLU A 74 -6.71 -0.18 -19.54
C GLU A 74 -7.82 -0.34 -18.48
N ASP A 75 -8.89 -1.07 -18.78
CA ASP A 75 -9.99 -1.27 -17.83
C ASP A 75 -9.59 -2.14 -16.63
N LEU A 76 -8.67 -3.09 -16.82
CA LEU A 76 -8.08 -3.84 -15.70
C LEU A 76 -7.10 -2.98 -14.92
N MET A 77 -6.31 -2.15 -15.60
CA MET A 77 -5.42 -1.19 -14.92
C MET A 77 -6.20 -0.18 -14.08
N LYS A 78 -7.35 0.32 -14.55
CA LYS A 78 -8.23 1.19 -13.76
C LYS A 78 -8.74 0.48 -12.50
N LYS A 79 -9.08 -0.80 -12.57
CA LYS A 79 -9.51 -1.61 -11.42
C LYS A 79 -8.38 -1.84 -10.39
N SER A 80 -7.11 -1.67 -10.79
CA SER A 80 -5.94 -1.91 -9.92
C SER A 80 -5.68 -0.80 -8.89
N VAL A 81 -6.40 0.33 -8.98
CA VAL A 81 -6.26 1.47 -8.06
C VAL A 81 -7.62 2.03 -7.68
N ARG A 82 -7.72 2.56 -6.45
CA ARG A 82 -8.87 3.37 -6.04
C ARG A 82 -8.64 4.80 -6.52
N PHE A 83 -9.17 5.14 -7.69
CA PHE A 83 -9.09 6.50 -8.21
C PHE A 83 -10.00 7.47 -7.44
N VAL A 84 -9.43 8.58 -6.97
CA VAL A 84 -10.17 9.70 -6.40
C VAL A 84 -9.90 10.94 -7.25
N SER A 85 -10.94 11.41 -7.94
CA SER A 85 -10.85 12.59 -8.79
C SER A 85 -10.69 13.86 -7.96
N LEU A 86 -9.65 14.64 -8.25
CA LEU A 86 -9.41 15.92 -7.61
C LEU A 86 -10.07 17.07 -8.41
N PRO A 87 -11.01 17.82 -7.83
CA PRO A 87 -11.52 19.04 -8.42
C PRO A 87 -10.46 20.15 -8.32
N ILE A 88 -10.25 20.88 -9.42
CA ILE A 88 -9.34 22.03 -9.44
C ILE A 88 -10.04 23.25 -8.86
N GLY A 89 -9.36 23.95 -7.95
CA GLY A 89 -9.87 25.16 -7.32
C GLY A 89 -10.85 24.93 -6.17
N THR A 90 -11.34 23.71 -5.95
CA THR A 90 -12.25 23.38 -4.84
C THR A 90 -11.50 22.63 -3.73
N PRO A 91 -11.63 23.03 -2.45
CA PRO A 91 -11.03 22.30 -1.35
C PRO A 91 -11.58 20.88 -1.19
N VAL A 92 -10.71 19.95 -0.83
CA VAL A 92 -11.00 18.53 -0.58
C VAL A 92 -10.46 18.14 0.79
N ASN A 93 -11.29 17.52 1.63
CA ASN A 93 -10.81 16.96 2.89
C ASN A 93 -10.15 15.60 2.65
N ILE A 94 -8.87 15.48 3.03
CA ILE A 94 -8.13 14.22 3.00
C ILE A 94 -7.55 13.99 4.39
N ASN A 95 -8.00 12.94 5.08
CA ASN A 95 -7.56 12.57 6.43
C ASN A 95 -7.61 13.72 7.46
N GLY A 96 -8.61 14.62 7.33
CA GLY A 96 -8.79 15.77 8.22
C GLY A 96 -8.07 17.04 7.79
N GLY A 97 -7.12 16.95 6.84
CA GLY A 97 -6.49 18.12 6.22
C GLY A 97 -7.33 18.65 5.06
N MET A 98 -7.34 19.97 4.88
CA MET A 98 -8.01 20.62 3.77
C MET A 98 -7.02 20.87 2.63
N PHE A 99 -7.22 20.23 1.49
CA PHE A 99 -6.33 20.31 0.33
C PHE A 99 -6.98 21.11 -0.79
N ARG A 100 -6.21 21.99 -1.45
CA ARG A 100 -6.62 22.69 -2.66
C ARG A 100 -5.61 22.40 -3.77
N PHE A 101 -6.11 22.11 -4.96
CA PHE A 101 -5.30 21.79 -6.12
C PHE A 101 -5.48 22.83 -7.22
N SER A 102 -4.40 23.15 -7.92
CA SER A 102 -4.41 24.11 -9.03
C SER A 102 -3.48 23.66 -10.14
N TYR A 103 -3.79 23.97 -11.40
CA TYR A 103 -2.88 23.66 -12.50
C TYR A 103 -1.69 24.61 -12.50
N SER A 104 -0.48 24.05 -12.40
CA SER A 104 0.81 24.73 -12.56
C SER A 104 1.14 24.97 -14.04
N LEU A 105 2.16 25.80 -14.32
CA LEU A 105 2.67 26.02 -15.68
C LEU A 105 3.78 25.01 -15.98
N HIS A 106 3.47 24.01 -16.80
CA HIS A 106 4.42 22.99 -17.22
C HIS A 106 4.02 22.42 -18.60
N SER A 107 4.92 21.68 -19.25
CA SER A 107 4.69 21.14 -20.61
C SER A 107 3.59 20.08 -20.69
N ILE A 108 3.27 19.45 -19.56
CA ILE A 108 2.14 18.52 -19.43
C ILE A 108 1.23 18.96 -18.28
N PRO A 109 -0.05 18.53 -18.27
CA PRO A 109 -0.97 18.86 -17.18
C PRO A 109 -0.39 18.47 -15.82
N THR A 110 -0.14 19.48 -14.99
CA THR A 110 0.56 19.35 -13.71
C THR A 110 -0.18 20.13 -12.63
N ILE A 111 -0.34 19.54 -11.45
CA ILE A 111 -1.06 20.17 -10.33
C ILE A 111 -0.15 20.53 -9.16
N SER A 112 -0.30 21.74 -8.63
CA SER A 112 0.24 22.15 -7.33
C SER A 112 -0.68 21.70 -6.20
N ILE A 113 -0.13 21.59 -4.99
CA ILE A 113 -0.87 21.21 -3.79
C ILE A 113 -0.75 22.33 -2.76
N GLN A 114 -1.88 22.81 -2.25
CA GLN A 114 -1.94 23.58 -1.01
C GLN A 114 -2.65 22.72 0.02
N ALA A 115 -2.18 22.71 1.27
CA ALA A 115 -2.83 21.98 2.34
C ALA A 115 -2.86 22.78 3.64
N GLU A 116 -3.95 22.65 4.38
CA GLU A 116 -4.18 23.32 5.65
C GLU A 116 -4.60 22.28 6.70
N PHE A 117 -3.99 22.33 7.88
CA PHE A 117 -4.37 21.50 9.02
C PHE A 117 -4.19 22.29 10.32
N GLY A 118 -5.30 22.51 11.03
CA GLY A 118 -5.33 23.45 12.15
C GLY A 118 -4.95 24.85 11.66
N GLU A 119 -3.95 25.45 12.30
CA GLU A 119 -3.44 26.79 11.96
C GLU A 119 -2.25 26.76 10.98
N ARG A 120 -1.80 25.57 10.56
CA ARG A 120 -0.62 25.40 9.72
C ARG A 120 -1.01 25.17 8.27
N ARG A 121 -0.22 25.75 7.37
CA ARG A 121 -0.46 25.73 5.92
C ARG A 121 0.83 25.42 5.16
N MET A 122 0.70 24.60 4.13
CA MET A 122 1.81 24.24 3.25
C MET A 122 1.45 24.43 1.78
N VAL A 123 2.48 24.64 0.96
CA VAL A 123 2.37 24.51 -0.49
C VAL A 123 3.48 23.60 -1.03
N TYR A 124 3.11 22.74 -1.97
CA TYR A 124 4.03 22.04 -2.87
C TYR A 124 3.75 22.51 -4.28
N SER A 125 4.74 23.14 -4.91
CA SER A 125 4.60 23.75 -6.22
C SER A 125 4.38 22.74 -7.35
N SER A 126 4.90 21.51 -7.17
CA SER A 126 5.20 20.57 -8.25
C SER A 126 6.08 21.21 -9.33
N ASP A 127 6.27 20.55 -10.47
CA ASP A 127 6.99 21.06 -11.62
C ASP A 127 6.28 22.30 -12.17
N THR A 128 6.99 23.42 -12.17
CA THR A 128 6.40 24.72 -12.51
C THR A 128 7.44 25.80 -12.84
N HIS A 129 7.00 26.82 -13.57
CA HIS A 129 7.76 28.03 -13.85
C HIS A 129 7.09 29.28 -13.24
N ASN A 130 7.50 29.66 -12.02
CA ASN A 130 6.94 30.80 -11.27
C ASN A 130 7.70 32.12 -11.45
N ASP A 131 8.23 32.38 -12.65
CA ASP A 131 8.77 33.70 -13.02
C ASP A 131 7.64 34.62 -13.53
N PRO A 132 7.33 35.73 -12.84
CA PRO A 132 6.32 36.68 -13.29
C PRO A 132 6.58 37.26 -14.69
N ALA A 133 7.85 37.49 -15.05
CA ALA A 133 8.20 38.04 -16.36
C ALA A 133 7.93 37.03 -17.49
N PHE A 134 8.05 35.73 -17.20
CA PHE A 134 7.69 34.68 -18.15
C PHE A 134 6.17 34.59 -18.36
N ALA A 135 5.39 34.73 -17.29
CA ALA A 135 3.93 34.80 -17.38
C ALA A 135 3.47 36.01 -18.22
N ASP A 136 4.09 37.18 -18.03
CA ASP A 136 3.82 38.39 -18.82
C ASP A 136 4.15 38.16 -20.30
N MET A 137 5.30 37.55 -20.60
CA MET A 137 5.70 37.20 -21.97
C MET A 137 4.71 36.24 -22.64
N LEU A 138 4.18 35.24 -21.92
CA LEU A 138 3.16 34.33 -22.47
C LEU A 138 1.85 35.06 -22.80
N PHE A 139 1.47 36.03 -21.99
CA PHE A 139 0.28 36.86 -22.22
C PHE A 139 0.46 37.77 -23.44
N GLU A 140 1.61 38.46 -23.55
CA GLU A 140 1.94 39.31 -24.70
C GLU A 140 1.93 38.54 -26.02
N LYS A 141 2.34 37.26 -25.99
CA LYS A 141 2.28 36.35 -27.15
C LYS A 141 0.89 35.76 -27.41
N GLY A 142 -0.11 36.04 -26.58
CA GLY A 142 -1.47 35.50 -26.70
C GLY A 142 -1.58 34.00 -26.37
N VAL A 143 -0.59 33.41 -25.71
CA VAL A 143 -0.62 31.98 -25.30
C VAL A 143 -1.56 31.76 -24.11
N VAL A 144 -1.65 32.75 -23.22
CA VAL A 144 -2.54 32.74 -22.05
C VAL A 144 -3.39 34.00 -22.02
N ASN A 145 -4.57 33.93 -21.41
CA ASN A 145 -5.40 35.10 -21.14
C ASN A 145 -4.94 35.83 -19.87
N GLU A 146 -5.51 37.01 -19.64
CA GLU A 146 -5.20 37.87 -18.48
C GLU A 146 -5.40 37.13 -17.14
N ASN A 147 -6.54 36.48 -16.95
CA ASN A 147 -6.82 35.74 -15.72
C ASN A 147 -5.76 34.66 -15.43
N ARG A 148 -5.29 33.97 -16.47
CA ARG A 148 -4.27 32.92 -16.33
C ARG A 148 -2.89 33.52 -16.07
N ARG A 149 -2.53 34.65 -16.71
CA ARG A 149 -1.31 35.41 -16.40
C ARG A 149 -1.27 35.79 -14.92
N ASP A 150 -2.34 36.40 -14.43
CA ASP A 150 -2.41 36.90 -13.05
C ASP A 150 -2.37 35.73 -12.06
N PHE A 151 -3.08 34.64 -12.34
CA PHE A 151 -2.98 33.40 -11.57
C PHE A 151 -1.55 32.86 -11.47
N LEU A 152 -0.79 32.86 -12.58
CA LEU A 152 0.59 32.35 -12.59
C LEU A 152 1.57 33.22 -11.80
N LYS A 153 1.22 34.51 -11.58
CA LYS A 153 2.00 35.46 -10.80
C LYS A 153 1.68 35.38 -9.30
N ASP A 154 0.47 34.94 -8.95
CA ASP A 154 -0.03 34.86 -7.57
C ASP A 154 0.29 33.51 -6.88
N PHE A 155 1.58 33.18 -6.79
CA PHE A 155 2.00 32.00 -6.03
C PHE A 155 1.91 32.26 -4.52
N PRO A 156 1.42 31.31 -3.69
CA PRO A 156 1.18 31.52 -2.27
C PRO A 156 2.47 31.48 -1.43
N TRP A 157 3.32 32.48 -1.57
CA TRP A 157 4.58 32.60 -0.82
C TRP A 157 4.40 32.82 0.70
N HIS A 158 3.16 33.03 1.17
CA HIS A 158 2.86 33.31 2.58
C HIS A 158 2.75 32.05 3.47
N MET A 159 2.80 30.86 2.88
CA MET A 159 2.62 29.57 3.57
C MET A 159 3.69 29.31 4.65
N ASP A 160 3.36 28.52 5.68
CA ASP A 160 4.27 28.22 6.79
C ASP A 160 5.47 27.36 6.33
N ILE A 161 5.23 26.50 5.35
CA ILE A 161 6.26 25.70 4.68
C ILE A 161 6.01 25.66 3.17
N ILE A 162 7.08 25.83 2.40
CA ILE A 162 7.04 25.89 0.94
C ILE A 162 7.97 24.81 0.40
N PHE A 163 7.43 23.81 -0.28
CA PHE A 163 8.22 22.91 -1.11
C PHE A 163 8.14 23.43 -2.55
N HIS A 164 9.25 23.99 -3.04
CA HIS A 164 9.29 24.62 -4.35
C HIS A 164 10.27 23.93 -5.27
N GLU A 165 9.84 23.74 -6.51
CA GLU A 165 10.65 23.10 -7.53
C GLU A 165 11.73 24.06 -8.04
N ALA A 166 12.97 23.56 -8.18
CA ALA A 166 14.09 24.32 -8.74
C ALA A 166 14.95 23.52 -9.74
N GLY A 167 14.32 22.79 -10.66
CA GLY A 167 14.94 22.03 -11.73
C GLY A 167 15.51 22.90 -12.83
N ILE A 168 15.67 22.33 -14.03
CA ILE A 168 16.46 22.96 -15.10
C ILE A 168 15.59 23.92 -15.95
N PRO A 169 15.90 25.23 -16.03
CA PRO A 169 15.20 26.16 -16.93
C PRO A 169 15.34 25.75 -18.41
N PRO A 170 14.40 26.12 -19.30
CA PRO A 170 13.32 27.09 -19.12
C PRO A 170 11.98 26.47 -18.68
N LEU A 171 11.94 25.17 -18.37
CA LEU A 171 10.70 24.50 -17.93
C LEU A 171 10.38 24.78 -16.46
N HIS A 172 11.42 25.07 -15.68
CA HIS A 172 11.38 25.19 -14.23
C HIS A 172 11.74 26.60 -13.75
N THR A 173 11.35 26.93 -12.51
CA THR A 173 11.54 28.26 -11.94
C THR A 173 13.04 28.60 -11.87
N PRO A 174 13.51 29.67 -12.55
CA PRO A 174 14.93 30.00 -12.56
C PRO A 174 15.45 30.37 -11.17
N MET A 175 16.64 29.90 -10.81
CA MET A 175 17.26 30.16 -9.51
C MET A 175 17.35 31.65 -9.17
N LYS A 176 17.62 32.51 -10.16
CA LYS A 176 17.64 33.99 -10.00
C LYS A 176 16.33 34.56 -9.42
N VAL A 177 15.19 33.95 -9.74
CA VAL A 177 13.87 34.35 -9.24
C VAL A 177 13.77 33.98 -7.76
N LEU A 178 14.18 32.76 -7.42
CA LEU A 178 14.14 32.25 -6.05
C LEU A 178 15.10 33.01 -5.12
N THR A 179 16.31 33.36 -5.60
CA THR A 179 17.27 34.16 -4.82
C THR A 179 16.81 35.59 -4.59
N ALA A 180 15.95 36.13 -5.46
CA ALA A 180 15.41 37.47 -5.33
C ALA A 180 14.23 37.58 -4.35
N LEU A 181 13.64 36.44 -3.93
CA LEU A 181 12.54 36.42 -2.95
C LEU A 181 13.00 36.95 -1.59
N PRO A 182 12.14 37.58 -0.78
CA PRO A 182 12.44 37.98 0.60
C PRO A 182 13.05 36.86 1.47
N ALA A 183 13.91 37.24 2.42
CA ALA A 183 14.67 36.28 3.24
C ALA A 183 13.78 35.35 4.08
N ASP A 184 12.67 35.87 4.61
CA ASP A 184 11.68 35.11 5.40
C ASP A 184 10.95 34.04 4.57
N ILE A 185 10.77 34.29 3.27
CA ILE A 185 10.22 33.29 2.33
C ILE A 185 11.28 32.22 2.05
N ARG A 186 12.53 32.62 1.77
CA ARG A 186 13.63 31.67 1.51
C ARG A 186 13.91 30.77 2.70
N GLU A 187 13.80 31.29 3.93
CA GLU A 187 13.97 30.52 5.17
C GLU A 187 12.93 29.41 5.35
N ARG A 188 11.68 29.65 4.92
CA ARG A 188 10.58 28.65 5.02
C ARG A 188 10.47 27.75 3.78
N MET A 189 11.32 27.97 2.79
CA MET A 189 11.31 27.25 1.52
C MET A 189 12.33 26.11 1.51
N TYR A 190 11.89 24.98 0.97
CA TYR A 190 12.68 23.78 0.73
C TYR A 190 12.62 23.46 -0.75
N LEU A 191 13.77 23.52 -1.40
CA LEU A 191 13.91 23.23 -2.81
C LEU A 191 13.85 21.71 -3.06
N VAL A 192 13.09 21.33 -4.07
CA VAL A 192 13.03 19.97 -4.61
C VAL A 192 13.51 19.95 -6.06
N HIS A 193 13.87 18.77 -6.56
CA HIS A 193 14.29 18.56 -7.95
C HIS A 193 15.54 19.40 -8.35
N VAL A 194 16.42 19.68 -7.39
CA VAL A 194 17.65 20.45 -7.58
C VAL A 194 18.86 19.76 -6.95
N THR A 195 20.05 20.03 -7.46
CA THR A 195 21.33 19.59 -6.87
C THR A 195 21.97 20.71 -6.07
N LYS A 196 22.81 20.37 -5.08
CA LYS A 196 23.41 21.35 -4.17
C LYS A 196 24.29 22.36 -4.90
N GLU A 197 24.95 21.90 -5.95
CA GLU A 197 25.86 22.68 -6.79
C GLU A 197 25.14 23.80 -7.55
N MET A 198 23.82 23.68 -7.76
CA MET A 198 23.02 24.68 -8.45
C MET A 198 22.51 25.79 -7.53
N ILE A 199 22.68 25.66 -6.21
CA ILE A 199 22.24 26.64 -5.23
C ILE A 199 23.40 27.60 -4.94
N PRO A 200 23.26 28.91 -5.22
CA PRO A 200 24.31 29.87 -4.92
C PRO A 200 24.61 29.92 -3.42
N GLU A 201 25.91 29.96 -3.08
CA GLU A 201 26.35 30.20 -1.71
C GLU A 201 25.75 31.52 -1.18
N GLU A 202 25.44 31.56 0.12
CA GLU A 202 24.83 32.72 0.80
C GLU A 202 23.43 33.13 0.33
N SER A 203 22.78 32.38 -0.58
CA SER A 203 21.41 32.66 -1.02
C SER A 203 20.34 32.49 0.07
N GLY A 204 20.64 31.74 1.13
CA GLY A 204 19.67 31.34 2.16
C GLY A 204 18.65 30.29 1.70
N LEU A 205 18.80 29.76 0.48
CA LEU A 205 18.00 28.66 -0.04
C LEU A 205 18.55 27.31 0.47
N LYS A 206 17.66 26.34 0.66
CA LYS A 206 18.02 25.00 1.15
C LYS A 206 17.28 23.91 0.38
N ILE A 207 17.95 22.78 0.19
CA ILE A 207 17.34 21.56 -0.35
C ILE A 207 16.48 20.91 0.73
N ALA A 208 15.34 20.34 0.34
CA ALA A 208 14.55 19.48 1.21
C ALA A 208 15.42 18.33 1.75
N PRO A 209 15.62 18.21 3.06
CA PRO A 209 16.46 17.16 3.62
C PRO A 209 15.77 15.80 3.44
N THR A 210 16.57 14.74 3.30
CA THR A 210 16.07 13.38 3.06
C THR A 210 16.21 12.49 4.29
N GLY A 211 15.43 11.41 4.34
CA GLY A 211 15.47 10.42 5.42
C GLY A 211 14.55 10.72 6.61
N LEU A 212 14.26 9.70 7.41
CA LEU A 212 13.35 9.78 8.56
C LEU A 212 13.80 10.75 9.66
N SER A 213 15.11 10.88 9.90
CA SER A 213 15.65 11.84 10.86
C SER A 213 15.41 13.30 10.45
N SER A 214 15.02 13.52 9.20
CA SER A 214 14.80 14.82 8.59
C SER A 214 13.32 15.13 8.40
N THR A 215 12.41 14.36 9.01
CA THR A 215 10.98 14.63 8.96
C THR A 215 10.68 16.02 9.49
N LEU A 216 9.99 16.83 8.68
CA LEU A 216 9.55 18.16 9.07
C LEU A 216 8.21 18.04 9.79
N GLU A 217 8.23 18.27 11.11
CA GLU A 217 7.04 18.26 11.94
C GLU A 217 6.52 19.70 12.11
N LEU A 218 5.28 19.93 11.71
CA LEU A 218 4.58 21.17 12.00
C LEU A 218 3.83 20.99 13.31
N ASP A 219 4.12 21.84 14.29
CA ASP A 219 3.43 21.81 15.58
C ASP A 219 1.97 22.26 15.39
N VAL A 220 1.05 21.32 15.61
CA VAL A 220 -0.40 21.52 15.56
C VAL A 220 -1.01 20.86 16.79
N ALA A 221 -1.91 21.58 17.46
CA ALA A 221 -2.67 21.00 18.56
C ALA A 221 -3.44 19.76 18.08
N PRO A 222 -3.25 18.58 18.71
CA PRO A 222 -3.97 17.38 18.30
C PRO A 222 -5.47 17.59 18.54
N PRO A 223 -6.34 17.12 17.63
CA PRO A 223 -7.77 17.09 17.88
C PRO A 223 -8.10 16.36 19.19
N GLU A 224 -9.16 16.79 19.87
CA GLU A 224 -9.61 16.25 21.17
C GLU A 224 -9.67 14.70 21.16
N PHE A 225 -10.17 14.12 20.07
CA PHE A 225 -10.34 12.67 19.90
C PHE A 225 -9.29 12.00 19.02
N SER A 226 -8.09 12.58 18.89
CA SER A 226 -7.00 12.03 18.07
C SER A 226 -6.69 10.56 18.38
N ARG A 227 -6.55 10.18 19.65
CA ARG A 227 -6.24 8.80 20.06
C ARG A 227 -7.35 7.79 19.71
N PRO A 228 -8.63 7.99 20.07
CA PRO A 228 -9.71 7.13 19.59
C PRO A 228 -9.77 7.00 18.06
N VAL A 229 -9.56 8.11 17.34
CA VAL A 229 -9.54 8.12 15.87
C VAL A 229 -8.39 7.28 15.32
N GLU A 230 -7.19 7.31 15.93
CA GLU A 230 -6.07 6.46 15.52
C GLU A 230 -6.34 4.96 15.75
N ILE A 231 -6.94 4.59 16.88
CA ILE A 231 -7.32 3.20 17.18
C ILE A 231 -8.38 2.74 16.18
N LEU A 232 -9.40 3.56 15.97
CA LEU A 232 -10.47 3.32 15.01
C LEU A 232 -9.94 3.15 13.58
N GLY A 233 -9.07 4.04 13.14
CA GLY A 233 -8.43 3.93 11.83
C GLY A 233 -7.66 2.62 11.70
N THR A 234 -6.89 2.25 12.73
CA THR A 234 -6.15 0.97 12.72
C THR A 234 -7.10 -0.24 12.67
N TYR A 235 -8.24 -0.19 13.37
CA TYR A 235 -9.28 -1.23 13.32
C TYR A 235 -9.91 -1.36 11.93
N LEU A 236 -10.32 -0.24 11.33
CA LEU A 236 -10.94 -0.20 10.00
C LEU A 236 -9.96 -0.64 8.89
N ASP A 237 -8.67 -0.39 9.08
CA ASP A 237 -7.61 -0.83 8.16
C ASP A 237 -7.34 -2.35 8.24
N GLN A 238 -7.85 -3.08 9.24
CA GLN A 238 -7.65 -4.53 9.35
C GLN A 238 -8.61 -5.30 8.45
N PRO A 239 -8.11 -6.02 7.41
CA PRO A 239 -8.97 -6.91 6.62
C PRO A 239 -9.63 -7.99 7.48
N LEU A 240 -8.94 -8.39 8.55
CA LEU A 240 -9.45 -9.32 9.56
C LEU A 240 -10.78 -8.86 10.16
N PHE A 241 -10.98 -7.56 10.35
CA PHE A 241 -12.19 -7.02 10.98
C PHE A 241 -13.21 -6.46 9.99
N ALA A 242 -12.91 -6.46 8.69
CA ALA A 242 -13.75 -5.87 7.65
C ALA A 242 -15.17 -6.49 7.56
N ALA A 243 -15.33 -7.75 7.97
CA ALA A 243 -16.62 -8.45 7.98
C ALA A 243 -17.43 -8.22 9.27
N LEU A 244 -16.86 -7.54 10.27
CA LEU A 244 -17.57 -7.28 11.53
C LEU A 244 -18.54 -6.10 11.37
N PRO A 245 -19.70 -6.16 12.03
CA PRO A 245 -20.67 -5.09 11.97
C PRO A 245 -20.15 -3.82 12.68
N PRO A 246 -20.56 -2.60 12.27
CA PRO A 246 -20.03 -1.35 12.80
C PRO A 246 -20.11 -1.22 14.32
N GLU A 247 -21.10 -1.85 14.97
CA GLU A 247 -21.29 -1.85 16.42
C GLU A 247 -20.10 -2.48 17.17
N LYS A 248 -19.42 -3.45 16.55
CA LYS A 248 -18.20 -4.07 17.11
C LYS A 248 -17.06 -3.08 17.26
N THR A 249 -17.07 -2.00 16.49
CA THR A 249 -16.06 -0.94 16.58
C THR A 249 -16.01 -0.30 17.97
N MET A 250 -17.17 -0.04 18.58
CA MET A 250 -17.24 0.54 19.93
C MET A 250 -16.75 -0.44 20.99
N GLU A 251 -17.11 -1.72 20.86
CA GLU A 251 -16.60 -2.78 21.73
C GLU A 251 -15.07 -2.87 21.65
N PHE A 252 -14.52 -2.85 20.44
CA PHE A 252 -13.08 -2.88 20.22
C PHE A 252 -12.37 -1.68 20.84
N LEU A 253 -12.91 -0.46 20.71
CA LEU A 253 -12.37 0.74 21.34
C LEU A 253 -12.33 0.60 22.87
N CYS A 254 -13.36 0.03 23.49
CA CYS A 254 -13.45 -0.13 24.95
C CYS A 254 -12.43 -1.14 25.52
N ILE A 255 -12.07 -2.18 24.76
CA ILE A 255 -11.13 -3.22 25.20
C ILE A 255 -9.68 -2.95 24.78
N SER A 256 -9.46 -1.92 23.95
CA SER A 256 -8.16 -1.59 23.38
C SER A 256 -7.35 -0.66 24.28
N GLN A 257 -6.07 -0.98 24.47
CA GLN A 257 -5.09 -0.10 25.08
C GLN A 257 -3.98 0.20 24.08
N THR A 258 -3.41 1.41 24.11
CA THR A 258 -2.22 1.71 23.31
C THR A 258 -0.95 1.61 24.12
N ARG A 259 0.13 1.10 23.51
CA ARG A 259 1.47 1.06 24.10
C ARG A 259 2.51 1.56 23.12
N HIS A 260 3.39 2.42 23.62
CA HIS A 260 4.56 2.91 22.90
C HIS A 260 5.81 2.12 23.29
N CYS A 261 6.63 1.76 22.30
CA CYS A 261 7.86 0.99 22.47
C CYS A 261 8.98 1.63 21.65
N LYS A 262 10.10 1.96 22.29
CA LYS A 262 11.29 2.49 21.61
C LYS A 262 12.05 1.37 20.87
N PRO A 263 12.89 1.71 19.86
CA PRO A 263 13.77 0.73 19.23
C PRO A 263 14.54 -0.12 20.26
N GLY A 264 14.68 -1.41 20.00
CA GLY A 264 15.31 -2.40 20.89
C GLY A 264 14.42 -2.94 22.01
N THR A 265 13.23 -2.40 22.23
CA THR A 265 12.31 -2.90 23.28
C THR A 265 11.81 -4.30 22.95
N VAL A 266 12.03 -5.28 23.84
CA VAL A 266 11.39 -6.61 23.75
C VAL A 266 9.93 -6.48 24.15
N ILE A 267 9.02 -6.63 23.18
CA ILE A 267 7.58 -6.51 23.37
C ILE A 267 7.00 -7.81 23.92
N VAL A 268 7.46 -8.94 23.35
CA VAL A 268 7.07 -10.29 23.74
C VAL A 268 8.31 -11.17 23.79
N GLN A 269 8.47 -11.96 24.84
CA GLN A 269 9.57 -12.90 25.00
C GLN A 269 9.09 -14.34 24.79
N LYS A 270 9.82 -15.13 23.99
CA LYS A 270 9.58 -16.57 23.85
C LYS A 270 9.58 -17.26 25.21
N GLY A 271 8.64 -18.18 25.43
CA GLY A 271 8.51 -18.93 26.67
C GLY A 271 7.56 -18.29 27.70
N ASN A 272 7.32 -16.97 27.60
CA ASN A 272 6.40 -16.31 28.52
C ASN A 272 4.93 -16.69 28.23
N PRO A 273 4.03 -16.59 29.22
CA PRO A 273 2.59 -16.76 29.01
C PRO A 273 2.02 -15.75 28.01
N GLY A 274 1.16 -16.20 27.09
CA GLY A 274 0.54 -15.35 26.08
C GLY A 274 -0.79 -14.76 26.52
N ARG A 275 -0.77 -13.60 27.21
CA ARG A 275 -1.98 -12.96 27.76
C ARG A 275 -2.63 -11.86 26.91
N HIS A 276 -1.99 -11.48 25.82
CA HIS A 276 -2.44 -10.34 25.01
C HIS A 276 -2.35 -10.63 23.51
N PHE A 277 -3.21 -9.95 22.75
CA PHE A 277 -3.13 -9.81 21.31
C PHE A 277 -2.64 -8.40 20.97
N TYR A 278 -1.84 -8.28 19.92
CA TYR A 278 -1.18 -7.02 19.56
C TYR A 278 -1.43 -6.68 18.09
N ILE A 279 -1.77 -5.44 17.79
CA ILE A 279 -1.86 -4.89 16.43
C ILE A 279 -0.91 -3.70 16.32
N ILE A 280 -0.10 -3.66 15.27
CA ILE A 280 0.89 -2.59 15.08
C ILE A 280 0.20 -1.38 14.45
N MET A 281 0.13 -0.26 15.16
CA MET A 281 -0.40 1.00 14.63
C MET A 281 0.64 1.74 13.78
N THR A 282 1.88 1.80 14.27
CA THR A 282 3.04 2.43 13.58
C THR A 282 4.32 1.72 13.98
N GLY A 283 5.34 1.83 13.12
CA GLY A 283 6.67 1.25 13.34
C GLY A 283 6.85 -0.17 12.80
N GLN A 284 8.02 -0.75 13.06
CA GLN A 284 8.40 -2.10 12.67
C GLN A 284 8.89 -2.91 13.87
N VAL A 285 8.56 -4.21 13.86
CA VAL A 285 9.04 -5.18 14.85
C VAL A 285 9.67 -6.38 14.14
N GLU A 286 10.68 -6.94 14.78
CA GLU A 286 11.31 -8.19 14.39
C GLU A 286 10.70 -9.35 15.17
N VAL A 287 10.42 -10.47 14.49
CA VAL A 287 10.03 -11.73 15.12
C VAL A 287 11.15 -12.75 14.95
N SER A 288 11.71 -13.21 16.06
CA SER A 288 12.83 -14.16 16.06
C SER A 288 12.60 -15.35 16.99
N ARG A 289 13.25 -16.48 16.68
CA ARG A 289 13.19 -17.70 17.50
C ARG A 289 14.58 -18.30 17.61
N ASN A 290 15.08 -18.44 18.83
CA ASN A 290 16.41 -18.95 19.13
C ASN A 290 17.52 -18.15 18.40
N GLY A 291 17.38 -16.82 18.31
CA GLY A 291 18.32 -15.96 17.60
C GLY A 291 18.18 -15.96 16.07
N THR A 292 17.34 -16.82 15.49
CA THR A 292 17.04 -16.80 14.06
C THR A 292 15.89 -15.87 13.77
N LEU A 293 16.10 -14.89 12.87
CA LEU A 293 15.05 -14.05 12.31
C LEU A 293 14.03 -14.92 11.56
N LEU A 294 12.76 -14.82 11.93
CA LEU A 294 11.68 -15.52 11.23
C LEU A 294 10.99 -14.60 10.22
N THR A 295 10.69 -13.36 10.63
CA THR A 295 10.00 -12.36 9.80
C THR A 295 10.06 -10.99 10.47
N THR A 296 9.66 -9.95 9.75
CA THR A 296 9.40 -8.60 10.26
C THR A 296 7.93 -8.26 10.08
N PHE A 297 7.35 -7.54 11.03
CA PHE A 297 5.97 -7.04 10.97
C PHE A 297 5.97 -5.51 11.05
N GLY A 298 5.04 -4.87 10.35
CA GLY A 298 4.87 -3.41 10.34
C GLY A 298 3.43 -3.01 10.62
N ARG A 299 3.09 -1.73 10.38
CA ARG A 299 1.71 -1.22 10.53
C ARG A 299 0.69 -2.16 9.89
N GLY A 300 -0.37 -2.43 10.63
CA GLY A 300 -1.48 -3.26 10.23
C GLY A 300 -1.23 -4.77 10.39
N ASP A 301 0.01 -5.22 10.59
CA ASP A 301 0.27 -6.60 10.98
C ASP A 301 -0.05 -6.79 12.49
N PHE A 302 -0.41 -8.01 12.88
CA PHE A 302 -0.75 -8.38 14.25
C PHE A 302 -0.01 -9.65 14.70
N PHE A 303 0.06 -9.88 16.01
CA PHE A 303 0.66 -11.09 16.57
C PHE A 303 0.05 -11.47 17.93
N GLY A 304 0.18 -12.76 18.25
CA GLY A 304 -0.27 -13.34 19.52
C GLY A 304 -1.50 -14.23 19.40
N GLU A 305 -1.98 -14.44 18.18
CA GLU A 305 -3.09 -15.29 17.76
C GLU A 305 -2.99 -16.73 18.30
N LYS A 306 -1.78 -17.30 18.35
CA LYS A 306 -1.58 -18.69 18.82
C LYS A 306 -2.00 -18.91 20.28
N CYS A 307 -1.74 -17.90 21.12
CA CYS A 307 -2.05 -17.96 22.53
C CYS A 307 -3.52 -17.59 22.81
N LEU A 308 -4.29 -17.16 21.80
CA LEU A 308 -5.72 -16.91 21.99
C LEU A 308 -6.46 -18.22 22.30
N PHE A 309 -6.26 -19.25 21.47
CA PHE A 309 -7.05 -20.49 21.53
C PHE A 309 -6.39 -21.64 22.29
N SER A 310 -5.13 -21.49 22.69
CA SER A 310 -4.39 -22.55 23.38
C SER A 310 -3.54 -21.98 24.51
N ASP A 311 -3.41 -22.74 25.60
CA ASP A 311 -2.57 -22.35 26.75
C ASP A 311 -1.11 -22.74 26.52
N ILE A 312 -0.56 -22.29 25.38
CA ILE A 312 0.84 -22.49 25.03
C ILE A 312 1.64 -21.22 25.31
N PRO A 313 2.92 -21.36 25.72
CA PRO A 313 3.80 -20.21 25.87
C PRO A 313 4.09 -19.56 24.51
N ARG A 314 4.56 -18.32 24.54
CA ARG A 314 4.98 -17.59 23.34
C ARG A 314 6.04 -18.38 22.57
N THR A 315 5.79 -18.56 21.27
CA THR A 315 6.63 -19.42 20.41
C THR A 315 7.84 -18.70 19.79
N ALA A 316 7.85 -17.36 19.84
CA ALA A 316 8.88 -16.47 19.32
C ALA A 316 9.00 -15.22 20.20
N THR A 317 10.14 -14.53 20.08
CA THR A 317 10.40 -13.21 20.66
C THR A 317 10.06 -12.14 19.63
N VAL A 318 9.46 -11.03 20.07
CA VAL A 318 9.13 -9.88 19.23
C VAL A 318 9.80 -8.63 19.80
N THR A 319 10.62 -7.96 19.00
CA THR A 319 11.44 -6.80 19.40
C THR A 319 11.16 -5.61 18.50
N ALA A 320 11.00 -4.41 19.07
CA ALA A 320 10.84 -3.19 18.30
C ALA A 320 12.13 -2.85 17.53
N GLN A 321 12.03 -2.60 16.23
CA GLN A 321 13.14 -2.17 15.37
C GLN A 321 13.15 -0.65 15.18
N SER A 322 11.96 -0.03 15.22
CA SER A 322 11.79 1.42 15.18
C SER A 322 11.04 1.92 16.43
N ASP A 323 10.68 3.19 16.44
CA ASP A 323 9.62 3.68 17.31
C ASP A 323 8.29 2.99 16.93
N VAL A 324 7.68 2.28 17.87
CA VAL A 324 6.51 1.40 17.63
C VAL A 324 5.36 1.80 18.54
N ARG A 325 4.17 1.97 17.95
CA ARG A 325 2.90 2.09 18.67
C ARG A 325 2.04 0.87 18.39
N LEU A 326 1.48 0.27 19.45
CA LEU A 326 0.66 -0.94 19.40
C LEU A 326 -0.71 -0.68 19.99
N ILE A 327 -1.73 -1.35 19.45
CA ILE A 327 -2.95 -1.70 20.19
C ILE A 327 -2.69 -3.02 20.90
N ILE A 328 -3.10 -3.10 22.16
CA ILE A 328 -3.03 -4.28 23.01
C ILE A 328 -4.45 -4.60 23.47
N VAL A 329 -4.85 -5.84 23.30
CA VAL A 329 -6.12 -6.38 23.80
C VAL A 329 -5.82 -7.59 24.68
N HIS A 330 -6.43 -7.66 25.87
CA HIS A 330 -6.26 -8.83 26.74
C HIS A 330 -6.91 -10.07 26.11
N ARG A 331 -6.36 -11.25 26.36
CA ARG A 331 -6.80 -12.51 25.74
C ARG A 331 -8.30 -12.78 25.97
N SER A 332 -8.79 -12.60 27.19
CA SER A 332 -10.22 -12.81 27.51
C SER A 332 -11.13 -11.89 26.69
N ASP A 333 -10.73 -10.63 26.57
CA ASP A 333 -11.53 -9.58 25.95
C ASP A 333 -11.52 -9.78 24.43
N MET A 334 -10.38 -10.16 23.87
CA MET A 334 -10.26 -10.52 22.46
C MET A 334 -11.13 -11.74 22.11
N LEU A 335 -11.15 -12.79 22.95
CA LEU A 335 -12.00 -13.97 22.74
C LEU A 335 -13.48 -13.65 22.88
N ALA A 336 -13.87 -12.77 23.81
CA ALA A 336 -15.24 -12.30 23.94
C ALA A 336 -15.66 -11.48 22.71
N PHE A 337 -14.76 -10.60 22.25
CA PHE A 337 -14.97 -9.73 21.10
C PHE A 337 -15.27 -10.48 19.81
N ILE A 338 -14.47 -11.51 19.51
CA ILE A 338 -14.59 -12.27 18.25
C ILE A 338 -15.61 -13.41 18.30
N ARG A 339 -16.17 -13.73 19.47
CA ARG A 339 -17.02 -14.91 19.64
C ARG A 339 -18.18 -14.98 18.64
N ASN A 340 -18.37 -16.14 18.01
CA ASN A 340 -19.39 -16.41 17.00
C ASN A 340 -19.31 -15.47 15.79
N THR A 341 -18.09 -15.08 15.40
CA THR A 341 -17.85 -14.28 14.20
C THR A 341 -16.90 -15.00 13.25
N SER A 342 -16.90 -14.64 11.97
CA SER A 342 -15.92 -15.12 11.00
C SER A 342 -14.47 -14.82 11.41
N VAL A 343 -14.25 -13.83 12.26
CA VAL A 343 -12.94 -13.47 12.81
C VAL A 343 -12.42 -14.54 13.77
N GLU A 344 -13.29 -15.15 14.56
CA GLU A 344 -12.93 -16.26 15.45
C GLU A 344 -12.44 -17.46 14.63
N GLU A 345 -13.23 -17.88 13.64
CA GLU A 345 -12.87 -18.98 12.72
C GLU A 345 -11.54 -18.70 12.03
N THR A 346 -11.36 -17.47 11.55
CA THR A 346 -10.15 -17.02 10.87
C THR A 346 -8.93 -17.03 11.79
N LEU A 347 -9.03 -16.46 12.99
CA LEU A 347 -7.91 -16.45 13.94
C LEU A 347 -7.61 -17.87 14.46
N PHE A 348 -8.62 -18.71 14.61
CA PHE A 348 -8.45 -20.13 14.96
C PHE A 348 -7.73 -20.88 13.84
N HIS A 349 -8.13 -20.63 12.59
CA HIS A 349 -7.44 -21.16 11.42
C HIS A 349 -6.00 -20.67 11.38
N LEU A 350 -5.72 -19.38 11.53
CA LEU A 350 -4.34 -18.85 11.58
C LEU A 350 -3.50 -19.42 12.73
N ALA A 351 -4.12 -19.68 13.89
CA ALA A 351 -3.47 -20.33 15.01
C ALA A 351 -3.14 -21.81 14.74
N SER A 352 -3.96 -22.51 13.94
CA SER A 352 -3.78 -23.93 13.59
C SER A 352 -2.98 -24.17 12.29
N VAL A 353 -3.02 -23.23 11.33
CA VAL A 353 -2.47 -23.33 9.96
C VAL A 353 -1.02 -22.89 9.84
N GLN A 354 -0.35 -22.59 10.95
CA GLN A 354 1.12 -22.53 10.97
C GLN A 354 1.78 -23.91 11.08
N ASN A 355 1.27 -24.90 10.33
CA ASN A 355 2.09 -26.05 9.95
C ASN A 355 3.21 -25.49 9.07
N LYS A 356 4.45 -25.51 9.57
CA LYS A 356 5.66 -25.07 8.87
C LYS A 356 5.65 -25.51 7.38
N GLN A 357 5.14 -26.70 7.14
CA GLN A 357 4.95 -27.30 5.82
C GLN A 357 4.17 -26.43 4.82
N LEU A 358 3.02 -25.85 5.16
CA LEU A 358 2.25 -25.06 4.18
C LEU A 358 3.00 -23.80 3.76
N ARG A 359 3.71 -23.15 4.70
CA ARG A 359 4.57 -22.01 4.37
C ARG A 359 5.70 -22.43 3.44
N ASP A 360 6.35 -23.55 3.73
CA ASP A 360 7.42 -24.08 2.88
C ASP A 360 6.92 -24.32 1.43
N TYR A 361 5.66 -24.75 1.25
CA TYR A 361 5.06 -24.91 -0.08
C TYR A 361 4.68 -23.59 -0.76
N LEU A 362 4.21 -22.59 -0.03
CA LEU A 362 3.93 -21.27 -0.61
C LEU A 362 5.20 -20.62 -1.17
N GLU A 363 6.37 -20.90 -0.59
CA GLU A 363 7.66 -20.43 -1.09
C GLU A 363 8.05 -21.06 -2.44
N LEU A 364 7.46 -22.20 -2.81
CA LEU A 364 7.65 -22.83 -4.12
C LEU A 364 6.91 -22.10 -5.24
N ASN A 365 5.81 -21.41 -4.92
CA ASN A 365 5.03 -20.69 -5.92
C ASN A 365 5.66 -19.31 -6.21
N PRO A 366 5.89 -18.94 -7.49
CA PRO A 366 6.56 -17.69 -7.84
C PRO A 366 5.76 -16.44 -7.46
N ILE A 367 4.43 -16.54 -7.31
CA ILE A 367 3.58 -15.44 -6.86
C ILE A 367 3.53 -15.42 -5.33
N PHE A 368 3.22 -16.57 -4.70
CA PHE A 368 2.96 -16.61 -3.25
C PHE A 368 4.21 -16.37 -2.38
N ARG A 369 5.40 -16.75 -2.85
CA ARG A 369 6.66 -16.48 -2.14
C ARG A 369 6.91 -14.98 -1.88
N HIS A 370 6.46 -14.13 -2.81
CA HIS A 370 6.65 -12.68 -2.75
C HIS A 370 5.51 -11.93 -2.06
N LEU A 371 4.50 -12.63 -1.54
CA LEU A 371 3.43 -11.99 -0.79
C LEU A 371 3.96 -11.41 0.52
N THR A 372 3.47 -10.22 0.86
CA THR A 372 3.72 -9.61 2.16
C THR A 372 3.09 -10.46 3.29
N PRO A 373 3.52 -10.30 4.56
CA PRO A 373 2.91 -11.03 5.68
C PRO A 373 1.38 -10.88 5.76
N SER A 374 0.84 -9.67 5.53
CA SER A 374 -0.61 -9.42 5.52
C SER A 374 -1.31 -10.11 4.35
N GLN A 375 -0.72 -10.08 3.15
CA GLN A 375 -1.24 -10.83 2.00
C GLN A 375 -1.25 -12.35 2.25
N LYS A 376 -0.17 -12.89 2.86
CA LYS A 376 -0.14 -14.31 3.26
C LYS A 376 -1.24 -14.61 4.28
N THR A 377 -1.44 -13.73 5.28
CA THR A 377 -2.54 -13.85 6.24
C THR A 377 -3.89 -13.89 5.54
N GLN A 378 -4.20 -12.94 4.65
CA GLN A 378 -5.45 -12.91 3.86
C GLN A 378 -5.62 -14.17 3.00
N LEU A 379 -4.56 -14.63 2.33
CA LEU A 379 -4.57 -15.85 1.54
C LEU A 379 -4.89 -17.08 2.40
N PHE A 380 -4.31 -17.19 3.62
CA PHE A 380 -4.64 -18.28 4.54
C PHE A 380 -6.10 -18.29 4.97
N GLN A 381 -6.80 -17.15 4.99
CA GLN A 381 -8.22 -17.11 5.34
C GLN A 381 -9.10 -17.82 4.31
N ILE A 382 -8.63 -17.92 3.06
CA ILE A 382 -9.40 -18.47 1.93
C ILE A 382 -8.87 -19.83 1.45
N LEU A 383 -7.76 -20.33 2.02
CA LEU A 383 -7.17 -21.63 1.68
C LEU A 383 -7.86 -22.74 2.49
N VAL A 384 -8.76 -23.48 1.84
CA VAL A 384 -9.47 -24.60 2.47
C VAL A 384 -8.81 -25.92 2.06
N PRO A 385 -8.33 -26.76 2.99
CA PRO A 385 -7.73 -28.04 2.62
C PRO A 385 -8.78 -28.97 1.97
N VAL A 386 -8.40 -29.63 0.88
CA VAL A 386 -9.23 -30.65 0.23
C VAL A 386 -9.07 -31.98 0.99
N PRO A 387 -10.16 -32.62 1.46
CA PRO A 387 -10.08 -33.89 2.18
C PRO A 387 -9.45 -35.02 1.35
N PRO A 388 -8.66 -35.92 1.98
CA PRO A 388 -8.18 -37.14 1.31
C PRO A 388 -9.37 -37.98 0.80
N GLY A 389 -9.39 -38.29 -0.50
CA GLY A 389 -10.48 -39.04 -1.16
C GLY A 389 -11.38 -38.19 -2.05
N GLU A 390 -11.32 -36.86 -1.96
CA GLU A 390 -11.98 -35.92 -2.89
C GLU A 390 -11.01 -35.43 -3.99
N THR A 391 -9.87 -36.08 -4.15
CA THR A 391 -8.74 -35.65 -4.98
C THR A 391 -8.81 -36.16 -6.43
N GLY A 392 -9.99 -36.53 -6.94
CA GLY A 392 -10.18 -37.07 -8.29
C GLY A 392 -10.01 -36.03 -9.40
N GLU A 393 -10.94 -36.00 -10.34
CA GLU A 393 -10.99 -34.90 -11.31
C GLU A 393 -11.49 -33.63 -10.62
N LEU A 394 -10.64 -32.60 -10.57
CA LEU A 394 -10.89 -31.34 -9.86
C LEU A 394 -11.52 -30.28 -10.76
N ILE A 395 -11.18 -30.32 -12.05
CA ILE A 395 -11.68 -29.46 -13.11
C ILE A 395 -11.73 -30.32 -14.37
N GLY A 396 -12.89 -30.42 -15.02
CA GLY A 396 -13.07 -31.10 -16.30
C GLY A 396 -12.77 -30.22 -17.51
N GLN A 397 -12.46 -30.85 -18.65
CA GLN A 397 -12.33 -30.14 -19.92
C GLN A 397 -13.72 -29.62 -20.35
N GLY A 398 -13.79 -28.36 -20.74
CA GLY A 398 -15.04 -27.69 -21.09
C GLY A 398 -15.83 -27.16 -19.89
N GLU A 399 -15.35 -27.36 -18.66
CA GLU A 399 -15.99 -26.83 -17.45
C GLU A 399 -15.55 -25.39 -17.16
N SER A 400 -16.44 -24.61 -16.56
CA SER A 400 -16.09 -23.32 -15.98
C SER A 400 -15.69 -23.53 -14.52
N PRO A 401 -14.41 -23.34 -14.14
CA PRO A 401 -13.98 -23.59 -12.77
C PRO A 401 -14.68 -22.66 -11.78
N GLU A 402 -15.20 -23.23 -10.68
CA GLU A 402 -15.74 -22.48 -9.54
C GLU A 402 -14.72 -22.29 -8.41
N ALA A 403 -13.53 -22.87 -8.57
CA ALA A 403 -12.45 -22.77 -7.60
C ALA A 403 -11.06 -22.84 -8.26
N CYS A 404 -10.10 -22.25 -7.55
CA CYS A 404 -8.68 -22.38 -7.82
C CYS A 404 -8.07 -23.36 -6.82
N TYR A 405 -7.07 -24.12 -7.26
CA TYR A 405 -6.41 -25.12 -6.44
C TYR A 405 -4.91 -24.84 -6.34
N PHE A 406 -4.39 -24.98 -5.13
CA PHE A 406 -2.98 -24.89 -4.80
C PHE A 406 -2.46 -26.28 -4.38
N LEU A 407 -1.46 -26.79 -5.11
CA LEU A 407 -0.87 -28.11 -4.86
C LEU A 407 0.26 -28.00 -3.83
N ALA A 408 0.01 -28.51 -2.62
CA ALA A 408 1.00 -28.52 -1.55
C ALA A 408 1.99 -29.69 -1.70
N THR A 409 1.51 -30.91 -1.95
CA THR A 409 2.35 -32.10 -2.18
C THR A 409 1.73 -33.02 -3.21
N GLY A 410 2.53 -33.95 -3.76
CA GLY A 410 2.08 -34.92 -4.76
C GLY A 410 1.99 -34.29 -6.14
N HIS A 411 1.12 -34.84 -6.99
CA HIS A 411 1.06 -34.49 -8.41
C HIS A 411 -0.38 -34.33 -8.90
N VAL A 412 -0.56 -33.50 -9.92
CA VAL A 412 -1.82 -33.35 -10.66
C VAL A 412 -1.54 -33.58 -12.15
N ARG A 413 -2.21 -34.54 -12.77
CA ARG A 413 -2.14 -34.74 -14.23
C ARG A 413 -3.02 -33.73 -14.95
N VAL A 414 -2.49 -33.19 -16.04
CA VAL A 414 -3.19 -32.25 -16.92
C VAL A 414 -3.42 -32.95 -18.25
N ARG A 415 -4.68 -33.15 -18.62
CA ARG A 415 -5.08 -33.85 -19.84
C ARG A 415 -5.85 -32.92 -20.79
N ARG A 416 -5.74 -33.19 -22.08
CA ARG A 416 -6.61 -32.61 -23.11
C ARG A 416 -7.00 -33.71 -24.07
N ASP A 417 -8.29 -33.85 -24.32
CA ASP A 417 -8.87 -34.89 -25.18
C ASP A 417 -8.36 -36.29 -24.76
N ASP A 418 -8.35 -36.53 -23.44
CA ASP A 418 -7.82 -37.73 -22.76
C ASP A 418 -6.31 -38.03 -22.95
N ILE A 419 -5.56 -37.11 -23.55
CA ILE A 419 -4.11 -37.23 -23.73
C ILE A 419 -3.39 -36.43 -22.64
N ASP A 420 -2.49 -37.09 -21.92
CA ASP A 420 -1.59 -36.46 -20.93
C ASP A 420 -0.72 -35.38 -21.60
N GLN A 421 -0.88 -34.14 -21.16
CA GLN A 421 -0.13 -32.99 -21.66
C GLN A 421 1.09 -32.72 -20.76
N THR A 422 0.87 -32.73 -19.45
CA THR A 422 1.90 -32.48 -18.45
C THR A 422 1.45 -32.95 -17.06
N THR A 423 2.35 -32.84 -16.08
CA THR A 423 2.06 -33.07 -14.65
C THR A 423 2.51 -31.85 -13.85
N LEU A 424 1.64 -31.36 -12.98
CA LEU A 424 1.93 -30.28 -12.04
C LEU A 424 2.51 -30.86 -10.75
N GLY A 425 3.53 -30.19 -10.21
CA GLY A 425 4.16 -30.54 -8.94
C GLY A 425 3.87 -29.54 -7.81
N PRO A 426 4.45 -29.76 -6.62
CA PRO A 426 4.29 -28.89 -5.45
C PRO A 426 4.57 -27.41 -5.76
N GLY A 427 3.71 -26.53 -5.26
CA GLY A 427 3.74 -25.09 -5.51
C GLY A 427 2.89 -24.63 -6.69
N SER A 428 2.40 -25.55 -7.53
CA SER A 428 1.55 -25.20 -8.67
C SER A 428 0.19 -24.66 -8.26
N LEU A 429 -0.29 -23.71 -9.06
CA LEU A 429 -1.60 -23.08 -8.94
C LEU A 429 -2.36 -23.29 -10.25
N PHE A 430 -3.61 -23.75 -10.21
CA PHE A 430 -4.42 -23.97 -11.40
C PHE A 430 -5.89 -23.59 -11.17
N GLY A 431 -6.65 -23.37 -12.25
CA GLY A 431 -8.02 -22.84 -12.18
C GLY A 431 -8.10 -21.31 -12.00
N THR A 432 -6.98 -20.58 -12.09
CA THR A 432 -6.93 -19.11 -11.89
C THR A 432 -7.65 -18.32 -12.98
N ARG A 433 -7.80 -18.88 -14.20
CA ARG A 433 -8.40 -18.18 -15.34
C ARG A 433 -9.83 -17.73 -15.10
N MET A 434 -10.56 -18.40 -14.18
CA MET A 434 -11.93 -18.04 -13.79
C MET A 434 -12.08 -16.61 -13.24
N LEU A 435 -10.98 -15.97 -12.84
CA LEU A 435 -10.96 -14.61 -12.28
C LEU A 435 -11.12 -13.51 -13.33
N PHE A 436 -10.96 -13.82 -14.62
CA PHE A 436 -10.91 -12.82 -15.68
C PHE A 436 -12.20 -12.82 -16.49
N ASP A 437 -12.69 -11.63 -16.86
CA ASP A 437 -14.00 -11.43 -17.53
C ASP A 437 -14.13 -12.20 -18.87
N ASN A 438 -13.01 -12.62 -19.49
CA ASN A 438 -12.94 -13.43 -20.71
C ASN A 438 -12.63 -14.92 -20.43
N ALA A 439 -12.98 -15.45 -19.26
CA ALA A 439 -12.72 -16.83 -18.90
C ALA A 439 -13.51 -17.80 -19.78
N ALA A 440 -12.88 -18.29 -20.85
CA ALA A 440 -13.36 -19.46 -21.56
C ALA A 440 -13.35 -20.68 -20.63
N PRO A 441 -14.21 -21.68 -20.87
CA PRO A 441 -14.14 -22.95 -20.16
C PRO A 441 -12.75 -23.58 -20.24
N SER A 442 -12.41 -24.41 -19.27
CA SER A 442 -11.09 -25.03 -19.18
C SER A 442 -10.78 -25.83 -20.44
N SER A 443 -9.64 -25.58 -21.06
CA SER A 443 -9.17 -26.37 -22.22
C SER A 443 -8.54 -27.71 -21.82
N PHE A 444 -8.40 -27.96 -20.52
CA PHE A 444 -7.75 -29.12 -19.95
C PHE A 444 -8.57 -29.70 -18.79
N SER A 445 -8.46 -30.99 -18.54
CA SER A 445 -8.88 -31.60 -17.28
C SER A 445 -7.69 -31.74 -16.32
N PHE A 446 -7.97 -31.62 -15.03
CA PHE A 446 -6.98 -31.67 -13.95
C PHE A 446 -7.39 -32.77 -12.98
N THR A 447 -6.58 -33.82 -12.88
CA THR A 447 -6.85 -34.96 -12.00
C THR A 447 -5.74 -35.07 -10.97
N ALA A 448 -6.06 -35.05 -9.68
CA ALA A 448 -5.04 -35.24 -8.65
C ALA A 448 -4.73 -36.71 -8.41
N GLU A 449 -3.47 -37.00 -8.11
CA GLU A 449 -3.07 -38.32 -7.67
C GLU A 449 -3.50 -38.60 -6.22
N PRO A 450 -3.60 -39.88 -5.80
CA PRO A 450 -3.99 -40.23 -4.43
C PRO A 450 -3.06 -39.68 -3.32
N ASP A 451 -1.81 -39.36 -3.66
CA ASP A 451 -0.84 -38.76 -2.73
C ASP A 451 -0.90 -37.22 -2.71
N ALA A 452 -1.74 -36.61 -3.56
CA ALA A 452 -1.86 -35.17 -3.68
C ALA A 452 -2.52 -34.55 -2.44
N ARG A 453 -1.93 -33.46 -1.95
CA ARG A 453 -2.54 -32.61 -0.92
C ARG A 453 -2.77 -31.23 -1.50
N LEU A 454 -4.02 -30.81 -1.52
CA LEU A 454 -4.46 -29.60 -2.19
C LEU A 454 -5.16 -28.67 -1.20
N HIS A 455 -5.11 -27.38 -1.52
CA HIS A 455 -5.99 -26.38 -0.93
C HIS A 455 -6.84 -25.77 -2.03
N ARG A 456 -8.14 -25.69 -1.78
CA ARG A 456 -9.16 -25.08 -2.64
C ARG A 456 -9.42 -23.65 -2.18
N MET A 457 -9.53 -22.74 -3.14
CA MET A 457 -9.99 -21.36 -2.95
C MET A 457 -11.21 -21.14 -3.84
N ALA A 458 -12.36 -20.83 -3.25
CA ALA A 458 -13.57 -20.54 -4.01
C ALA A 458 -13.38 -19.28 -4.88
N LYS A 459 -14.09 -19.22 -6.01
CA LYS A 459 -14.01 -18.11 -6.97
C LYS A 459 -14.24 -16.75 -6.32
N ASP A 460 -15.31 -16.62 -5.54
CA ASP A 460 -15.68 -15.33 -4.92
C ASP A 460 -14.68 -14.89 -3.84
N ASP A 461 -14.15 -15.83 -3.08
CA ASP A 461 -13.12 -15.57 -2.07
C ASP A 461 -11.82 -15.11 -2.72
N LEU A 462 -11.39 -15.80 -3.77
CA LEU A 462 -10.20 -15.43 -4.51
C LEU A 462 -10.39 -14.09 -5.23
N ALA A 463 -11.57 -13.82 -5.80
CA ALA A 463 -11.90 -12.53 -6.40
C ALA A 463 -11.80 -11.39 -5.39
N ARG A 464 -12.36 -11.55 -4.18
CA ARG A 464 -12.19 -10.58 -3.08
C ARG A 464 -10.73 -10.38 -2.70
N PHE A 465 -9.97 -11.47 -2.57
CA PHE A 465 -8.55 -11.39 -2.26
C PHE A 465 -7.75 -10.61 -3.31
N VAL A 466 -7.93 -10.90 -4.60
CA VAL A 466 -7.16 -10.22 -5.66
C VAL A 466 -7.63 -8.77 -5.88
N ASN A 467 -8.89 -8.44 -5.61
CA ASN A 467 -9.38 -7.05 -5.61
C ASN A 467 -8.72 -6.21 -4.52
N ASN A 468 -8.48 -6.81 -3.34
CA ASN A 468 -7.74 -6.16 -2.26
C ASN A 468 -6.22 -6.14 -2.50
N ASN A 469 -5.73 -6.99 -3.39
CA ASN A 469 -4.31 -7.19 -3.70
C ASN A 469 -4.08 -7.11 -5.21
N PRO A 470 -4.26 -5.93 -5.83
CA PRO A 470 -4.22 -5.78 -7.28
C PRO A 470 -2.89 -6.23 -7.89
N GLY A 471 -1.76 -6.05 -7.21
CA GLY A 471 -0.49 -6.60 -7.69
C GLY A 471 -0.48 -8.12 -7.85
N VAL A 472 -1.26 -8.85 -7.05
CA VAL A 472 -1.47 -10.30 -7.20
C VAL A 472 -2.37 -10.58 -8.40
N PHE A 473 -3.45 -9.82 -8.58
CA PHE A 473 -4.30 -9.91 -9.77
C PHE A 473 -3.48 -9.76 -11.06
N LEU A 474 -2.64 -8.72 -11.13
CA LEU A 474 -1.80 -8.42 -12.30
C LEU A 474 -0.76 -9.54 -12.54
N LYS A 475 -0.16 -10.10 -11.48
CA LYS A 475 0.74 -11.26 -11.58
C LYS A 475 0.03 -12.53 -12.07
N LEU A 476 -1.19 -12.77 -11.59
CA LEU A 476 -2.02 -13.90 -12.00
C LEU A 476 -2.47 -13.77 -13.47
N TYR A 477 -2.65 -12.54 -13.96
CA TYR A 477 -3.02 -12.30 -15.36
C TYR A 477 -1.96 -12.81 -16.35
N HIS A 478 -0.67 -12.68 -16.00
CA HIS A 478 0.45 -13.21 -16.79
C HIS A 478 0.88 -14.63 -16.37
N TYR A 479 0.21 -15.23 -15.39
CA TYR A 479 0.57 -16.54 -14.88
C TYR A 479 0.08 -17.62 -15.84
N ALA A 480 1.02 -18.19 -16.60
CA ALA A 480 0.81 -19.44 -17.32
C ALA A 480 1.15 -20.63 -16.40
N TYR A 481 0.28 -21.64 -16.37
CA TYR A 481 0.52 -22.93 -15.72
C TYR A 481 0.92 -23.99 -16.74
#